data_AF-A0A939HS65-F1
#
_entry.id   AF-A0A939HS65-F1
#
_cell.length_a   1.000
_cell.length_b   1.000
_cell.length_c   1.000
_cell.angle_alpha   90.00
_cell.angle_beta   90.00
_cell.angle_gamma   90.00
#
_symmetry.space_group_name_H-M   'P 1'
#
loop_
_entity.id
_entity.type
_entity.pdbx_description
1 polymer ?
#
loop_
_entity_poly.entity_id
_entity_poly.type
_entity_poly.pdbx_seq_one_letter_code
_entity_poly.pdbx_strand_id
1 'polypeptide(L)'
;MSNKVYHVNDYQFRATDAVLFDANVWLYIYGVQGDRYPNTRATYILALRRIRSVQGRIFLDVLVLSEFINAYSRFFYNSLPPATSRFQIFPRQ
;
A
#
# COMPACT_ATOMS: atom_id res chain seq x y z
N MET A 1 9.39 -21.44 -15.16
CA MET A 1 7.99 -21.01 -15.01
C MET A 1 7.85 -19.63 -15.65
N SER A 2 6.87 -19.43 -16.54
CA SER A 2 6.65 -18.12 -17.16
C SER A 2 6.03 -17.17 -16.14
N ASN A 3 6.73 -16.07 -15.82
CA ASN A 3 6.17 -15.00 -15.00
C ASN A 3 5.12 -14.26 -15.83
N LYS A 4 3.85 -14.54 -15.58
CA LYS A 4 2.74 -13.82 -16.22
C LYS A 4 2.53 -12.50 -15.49
N VAL A 5 2.81 -11.41 -16.18
CA VAL A 5 2.53 -10.06 -15.69
C VAL A 5 1.15 -9.67 -16.18
N TYR A 6 0.27 -9.32 -15.26
CA TYR A 6 -1.06 -8.83 -15.55
C TYR A 6 -1.19 -7.39 -15.08
N HIS A 7 -1.84 -6.57 -15.89
CA HIS A 7 -2.23 -5.25 -15.46
C HIS A 7 -3.43 -5.35 -14.51
N VAL A 8 -3.39 -4.63 -13.39
CA VAL A 8 -4.36 -4.77 -12.29
C VAL A 8 -5.80 -4.48 -12.71
N ASN A 9 -5.99 -3.61 -13.71
CA ASN A 9 -7.33 -3.27 -14.22
C ASN A 9 -7.95 -4.38 -15.06
N ASP A 10 -7.11 -5.21 -15.68
CA ASP A 10 -7.52 -6.25 -16.62
C ASP A 10 -7.54 -7.64 -15.98
N TYR A 11 -6.96 -7.76 -14.78
CA TYR A 11 -6.93 -8.99 -14.02
C TYR A 11 -8.32 -9.32 -13.43
N GLN A 12 -8.81 -10.52 -13.73
CA GLN A 12 -10.04 -11.06 -13.15
C GLN A 12 -9.72 -11.85 -11.88
N PHE A 13 -9.95 -11.23 -10.72
CA PHE A 13 -9.78 -11.87 -9.42
C PHE A 13 -10.80 -12.99 -9.22
N ARG A 14 -10.35 -14.11 -8.66
CA ARG A 14 -11.14 -15.28 -8.29
C ARG A 14 -11.03 -15.54 -6.79
N ALA A 15 -12.03 -16.20 -6.22
CA ALA A 15 -12.03 -16.57 -4.80
C ALA A 15 -10.85 -17.48 -4.40
N THR A 16 -10.35 -18.27 -5.35
CA THR A 16 -9.20 -19.17 -5.16
C THR A 16 -7.87 -18.44 -5.10
N ASP A 17 -7.81 -17.22 -5.63
CA ASP A 17 -6.57 -16.47 -5.75
C ASP A 17 -6.05 -16.04 -4.38
N ALA A 18 -4.73 -16.03 -4.27
CA ALA A 18 -4.00 -15.52 -3.14
C ALA A 18 -3.25 -14.27 -3.60
N VAL A 19 -3.66 -13.10 -3.12
CA VAL A 19 -3.07 -11.82 -3.51
C VAL A 19 -2.22 -11.30 -2.36
N LEU A 20 -0.99 -10.90 -2.66
CA LEU A 20 -0.10 -10.18 -1.75
C LEU A 20 0.16 -8.80 -2.34
N PHE A 21 -0.06 -7.76 -1.54
CA PHE A 21 0.24 -6.39 -1.93
C PHE A 21 1.57 -5.95 -1.35
N ASP A 22 2.31 -5.16 -2.13
CA ASP A 22 3.50 -4.45 -1.67
C ASP A 22 3.12 -3.29 -0.71
N ALA A 23 4.07 -2.86 0.11
CA ALA A 23 3.87 -1.75 1.05
C ALA A 23 3.43 -0.46 0.32
N ASN A 24 3.97 -0.21 -0.87
CA ASN A 24 3.62 0.97 -1.65
C ASN A 24 2.15 0.99 -2.09
N VAL A 25 1.56 -0.18 -2.39
CA VAL A 25 0.13 -0.28 -2.72
C VAL A 25 -0.72 0.14 -1.52
N TRP A 26 -0.36 -0.31 -0.31
CA TRP A 26 -1.04 0.12 0.92
C TRP A 26 -0.87 1.63 1.18
N LEU A 27 0.30 2.20 0.89
CA LEU A 27 0.54 3.64 0.99
C LEU A 27 -0.29 4.44 -0.02
N TYR A 28 -0.57 3.91 -1.22
CA TYR A 28 -1.49 4.58 -2.16
C TYR A 28 -2.94 4.53 -1.69
N ILE A 29 -3.36 3.44 -1.04
CA ILE A 29 -4.75 3.28 -0.57
C ILE A 29 -5.01 4.11 0.70
N TYR A 30 -4.11 4.01 1.68
CA TYR A 30 -4.31 4.53 3.04
C TYR A 30 -3.36 5.68 3.43
N GLY A 31 -2.27 5.89 2.70
CA GLY A 31 -1.29 6.94 2.99
C GLY A 31 -1.54 8.24 2.24
N VAL A 32 -0.84 9.29 2.66
CA VAL A 32 -0.85 10.63 2.04
C VAL A 32 -0.38 10.59 0.57
N GLN A 33 0.44 9.60 0.22
CA GLN A 33 0.86 9.37 -1.17
C GLN A 33 -0.34 9.16 -2.11
N GLY A 34 -1.42 8.59 -1.61
CA GLY A 34 -2.66 8.43 -2.36
C GLY A 34 -3.30 9.74 -2.80
N ASP A 35 -3.14 10.82 -2.03
CA ASP A 35 -3.67 12.14 -2.38
C ASP A 35 -2.82 12.81 -3.47
N ARG A 36 -1.51 12.52 -3.50
CA ARG A 36 -0.61 12.98 -4.57
C ARG A 36 -0.84 12.27 -5.90
N TYR A 37 -1.31 11.02 -5.87
CA TYR A 37 -1.54 10.19 -7.06
C TYR A 37 -2.97 9.62 -7.10
N PRO A 38 -3.99 10.47 -7.36
CA PRO A 38 -5.39 10.08 -7.24
C PRO A 38 -5.81 8.97 -8.21
N ASN A 39 -5.27 8.95 -9.44
CA ASN A 39 -5.57 7.91 -10.42
C ASN A 39 -5.04 6.53 -9.98
N THR A 40 -3.80 6.51 -9.45
CA THR A 40 -3.17 5.30 -8.92
C THR A 40 -3.91 4.79 -7.67
N ARG A 41 -4.30 5.70 -6.78
CA ARG A 41 -5.14 5.38 -5.62
C ARG A 41 -6.49 4.78 -6.04
N ALA A 42 -7.19 5.42 -6.98
CA ALA A 42 -8.47 4.93 -7.48
C ALA A 42 -8.36 3.52 -8.07
N THR A 43 -7.28 3.27 -8.82
CA THR A 43 -6.96 1.97 -9.41
C THR A 43 -6.82 0.89 -8.35
N TYR A 44 -6.01 1.13 -7.31
CA TYR A 44 -5.79 0.14 -6.25
C TYR A 44 -6.99 -0.01 -5.30
N ILE A 45 -7.77 1.06 -5.05
CA ILE A 45 -9.04 0.96 -4.33
C ILE A 45 -10.03 0.08 -5.10
N LEU A 46 -10.13 0.26 -6.42
CA LEU A 46 -11.01 -0.55 -7.24
C LEU A 46 -10.56 -2.02 -7.26
N ALA A 47 -9.25 -2.27 -7.39
CA ALA A 47 -8.69 -3.62 -7.30
C ALA A 47 -9.02 -4.29 -5.96
N LEU A 48 -8.82 -3.57 -4.84
CA LEU A 48 -9.16 -4.06 -3.51
C LEU A 48 -10.66 -4.38 -3.38
N ARG A 49 -11.54 -3.53 -3.93
CA ARG A 49 -12.99 -3.79 -3.96
C ARG A 49 -13.33 -5.06 -4.75
N ARG A 50 -12.71 -5.26 -5.93
CA ARG A 50 -12.91 -6.45 -6.77
C ARG A 50 -12.46 -7.74 -6.08
N ILE A 51 -11.32 -7.72 -5.38
CA ILE A 51 -10.87 -8.88 -4.59
C ILE A 51 -11.86 -9.19 -3.46
N ARG A 52 -12.32 -8.16 -2.75
CA ARG A 52 -13.29 -8.32 -1.67
C ARG A 52 -14.65 -8.82 -2.16
N SER A 53 -15.10 -8.39 -3.34
CA SER A 53 -16.39 -8.86 -3.91
C SER A 53 -16.38 -10.34 -4.25
N VAL A 54 -15.22 -10.92 -4.56
CA VAL A 54 -15.07 -12.36 -4.80
C VAL A 54 -14.64 -13.14 -3.56
N GLN A 55 -14.62 -12.48 -2.39
CA GLN A 55 -14.11 -13.06 -1.13
C GLN A 55 -12.68 -13.63 -1.27
N GLY A 56 -11.87 -13.01 -2.13
CA GLY A 56 -10.50 -13.43 -2.38
C GLY A 56 -9.61 -13.27 -1.14
N ARG A 57 -8.58 -14.09 -1.05
CA ARG A 57 -7.65 -14.08 0.09
C ARG A 57 -6.56 -13.02 -0.15
N ILE A 58 -6.52 -12.04 0.74
CA ILE A 58 -5.46 -11.02 0.77
C ILE A 58 -4.51 -11.39 1.89
N PHE A 59 -3.26 -11.70 1.52
CA PHE A 59 -2.18 -11.96 2.45
C PHE A 59 -1.44 -10.66 2.76
N LEU A 60 -0.89 -10.60 3.96
CA LEU A 60 -0.05 -9.51 4.41
C LEU A 60 1.17 -10.10 5.10
N ASP A 61 2.34 -9.82 4.54
CA ASP A 61 3.61 -10.23 5.11
C ASP A 61 4.06 -9.25 6.20
N VAL A 62 4.78 -9.75 7.21
CA VAL A 62 5.26 -8.93 8.33
C VAL A 62 6.28 -7.87 7.90
N LEU A 63 7.09 -8.14 6.86
CA LEU A 63 8.04 -7.18 6.31
C LEU A 63 7.32 -6.06 5.56
N VAL A 64 6.32 -6.42 4.75
CA VAL A 64 5.44 -5.46 4.07
C VAL A 64 4.73 -4.56 5.08
N LEU A 65 4.18 -5.15 6.15
CA LEU A 65 3.52 -4.38 7.21
C LEU A 65 4.51 -3.45 7.92
N SER A 66 5.72 -3.93 8.22
CA SER A 66 6.76 -3.14 8.87
C SER A 66 7.21 -1.95 8.01
N GLU A 67 7.36 -2.16 6.70
CA GLU A 67 7.67 -1.10 5.75
C GLU A 67 6.54 -0.10 5.65
N PHE A 68 5.28 -0.56 5.53
CA PHE A 68 4.11 0.31 5.50
C PHE A 68 4.04 1.21 6.74
N ILE A 69 4.18 0.64 7.95
CA ILE A 69 4.15 1.40 9.20
C ILE A 69 5.28 2.42 9.23
N ASN A 70 6.52 2.00 8.93
CA ASN A 70 7.68 2.89 8.96
C ASN A 70 7.56 4.04 7.97
N ALA A 71 7.14 3.75 6.73
CA ALA A 71 6.93 4.76 5.71
C ALA A 71 5.79 5.71 6.08
N TYR A 72 4.65 5.18 6.52
CA TYR A 72 3.50 5.97 6.95
C TYR A 72 3.86 6.91 8.10
N SER A 73 4.55 6.42 9.14
CA SER A 73 5.02 7.23 10.26
C SER A 73 5.96 8.35 9.81
N ARG A 74 6.88 8.07 8.88
CA ARG A 74 7.80 9.10 8.34
C ARG A 74 7.04 10.18 7.58
N PHE A 75 6.05 9.82 6.77
CA PHE A 75 5.21 10.82 6.08
C PHE A 75 4.41 11.66 7.07
N PHE A 76 3.79 11.02 8.06
CA PHE A 76 3.05 11.72 9.11
C PHE A 76 3.96 12.70 9.86
N TYR A 77 5.13 12.24 10.30
CA TYR A 77 6.09 13.09 11.00
C TYR A 77 6.53 14.30 10.16
N ASN A 78 6.85 14.09 8.89
CA ASN A 78 7.26 15.16 7.98
C ASN A 78 6.12 16.17 7.69
N SER A 79 4.86 15.79 7.93
CA SER A 79 3.71 16.68 7.79
C SER A 79 3.42 17.51 9.06
N LEU A 80 4.10 17.23 10.18
CA LEU A 80 3.92 17.97 11.42
C LEU A 80 4.57 19.37 11.34
N PRO A 81 3.99 20.39 12.01
CA PRO A 81 4.58 21.71 12.08
C PRO A 81 5.98 21.69 12.74
N PRO A 82 6.89 22.60 12.36
CA PRO A 82 8.27 22.68 12.89
C PRO A 82 8.37 22.76 14.42
N ALA A 83 7.34 23.29 15.08
CA ALA A 83 7.26 23.39 16.54
C ALA A 83 7.21 22.02 17.24
N THR A 84 6.73 20.98 16.54
CA THR A 84 6.54 19.62 17.06
C THR A 84 7.66 18.67 16.61
N SER A 85 8.47 19.06 15.62
CA SER A 85 9.52 18.23 14.99
C SER A 85 10.83 18.13 15.78
N ARG A 86 10.80 18.40 17.10
CA ARG A 86 12.00 18.44 17.96
C ARG A 86 12.47 17.05 18.43
N PHE A 87 12.07 15.98 17.75
CA PHE A 87 12.60 14.64 18.01
C PHE A 87 13.77 14.37 17.05
N GLN A 88 14.94 14.05 17.61
CA GLN A 88 16.09 13.58 16.83
C GLN A 88 15.76 12.20 16.26
N ILE A 89 15.49 12.16 14.96
CA ILE A 89 15.36 10.90 14.21
C ILE A 89 16.77 10.43 13.88
N PHE A 90 17.22 9.34 14.51
CA PHE A 90 18.41 8.63 14.07
C PHE A 90 18.03 7.74 12.89
N PRO A 91 18.53 8.01 11.67
CA PRO A 91 18.26 7.14 10.53
C PRO A 91 18.81 5.74 10.79
N ARG A 92 18.11 4.69 10.34
CA ARG A 92 18.69 3.34 10.30
C ARG A 92 19.97 3.40 9.45
N GLN A 93 21.08 2.91 10.00
CA GLN A 93 22.30 2.64 9.23
C GLN A 93 22.08 1.48 8.26
#